data_AF-Q3AX51-F1
#
_entry.id   AF-Q3AX51-F1
#
_cell.length_a   1.000
_cell.length_b   1.000
_cell.length_c   1.000
_cell.angle_alpha   90.00
_cell.angle_beta   90.00
_cell.angle_gamma   90.00
#
_symmetry.space_group_name_H-M   'P 1'
#
loop_
_entity.id
_entity.type
_entity.pdbx_description
1 polymer ?
#
loop_
_entity_poly.entity_id
_entity_poly.type
_entity_poly.pdbx_seq_one_letter_code
_entity_poly.pdbx_strand_id
1 'polypeptide(L)'
;MTTSSAMPYAFFLDTISSYTNTPNGSAIIGETSLAGQKEINDSKRFFGMSAAFNGGGDAAETWGLINKKLNTISRLSGDAKASAIVNAALLYPIELDPSLNDGRPEDPKNWFYAQNFQMKNPADAAENYALVTIMLWVANQLYPNTKIIPVFDSYYVKGLNFPPSGIVDEVNAKITPLGIPALEKVNDKPPEGKQWNMLSTFYNNKLIDGWIGDIYGDKGDTTDLEGKLPTPESPFYSKNPVPYVLQSRSDYLDQKSKLPIGSDYYDPNGIMPFNASIDFNGDLTVPVGYSPSSKLTPVPKPYSATSLAPIGVQTTDGFTKFTGSEDSLIGQSDIKSRMMGGDDYLEVIGGNNYVHGNRGKDTIVLRGGIGKYLGGKGSDVFIVIETEAGTLIRADRGADIITGSASGVIYRSGKGNDVISVSQGKVWGNRGKDVFRGVPGEGYAEIQDYTIGEDYVEIAMDGVWSNIESGLIFTGDSGDQIMLLVGISDIKQVTTV
;
A
#
# COMPACT_ATOMS: atom_id res chain seq x y z
N MET A 1 16.16 -14.86 5.03
CA MET A 1 15.41 -14.72 3.77
C MET A 1 15.56 -13.26 3.35
N THR A 2 16.31 -13.00 2.28
CA THR A 2 16.43 -11.66 1.70
C THR A 2 15.04 -11.22 1.25
N THR A 3 14.56 -10.09 1.76
CA THR A 3 13.37 -9.41 1.25
C THR A 3 13.59 -9.16 -0.23
N SER A 4 12.94 -9.95 -1.08
CA SER A 4 12.90 -9.73 -2.52
C SER A 4 12.46 -8.28 -2.72
N SER A 5 13.36 -7.42 -3.21
CA SER A 5 12.98 -6.06 -3.61
C SER A 5 11.82 -6.19 -4.57
N ALA A 6 10.67 -5.58 -4.24
CA ALA A 6 9.50 -5.60 -5.12
C ALA A 6 9.93 -5.21 -6.54
N MET A 7 9.44 -5.94 -7.53
CA MET A 7 9.77 -5.71 -8.93
C MET A 7 9.12 -4.39 -9.35
N PRO A 8 9.85 -3.33 -9.70
CA PRO A 8 9.25 -1.99 -9.67
C PRO A 8 8.18 -1.74 -10.74
N TYR A 9 8.13 -2.55 -11.82
CA TYR A 9 7.29 -2.27 -13.00
C TYR A 9 6.56 -3.49 -13.54
N ALA A 10 5.28 -3.29 -13.88
CA ALA A 10 4.48 -4.16 -14.73
C ALA A 10 4.34 -3.61 -16.15
N PHE A 11 4.12 -4.52 -17.10
CA PHE A 11 3.88 -4.23 -18.50
C PHE A 11 2.58 -4.90 -18.92
N PHE A 12 1.58 -4.11 -19.28
CA PHE A 12 0.37 -4.58 -19.92
C PHE A 12 0.58 -4.56 -21.43
N LEU A 13 0.47 -5.73 -22.06
CA LEU A 13 0.79 -5.96 -23.45
C LEU A 13 -0.42 -6.56 -24.17
N ASP A 14 -0.98 -5.82 -25.13
CA ASP A 14 -1.96 -6.37 -26.06
C ASP A 14 -1.30 -7.40 -26.99
N THR A 15 -0.05 -7.13 -27.39
CA THR A 15 0.77 -8.03 -28.20
C THR A 15 1.83 -8.72 -27.33
N ILE A 16 1.48 -9.88 -26.76
CA ILE A 16 2.33 -10.59 -25.80
C ILE A 16 3.71 -10.95 -26.37
N SER A 17 3.87 -11.11 -27.69
CA SER A 17 5.14 -11.50 -28.31
C SER A 17 6.28 -10.49 -28.08
N SER A 18 5.99 -9.27 -27.61
CA SER A 18 7.01 -8.28 -27.26
C SER A 18 7.55 -8.41 -25.82
N TYR A 19 7.05 -9.36 -25.01
CA TYR A 19 7.45 -9.52 -23.61
C TYR A 19 8.97 -9.73 -23.43
N THR A 20 9.65 -10.33 -24.41
CA THR A 20 11.10 -10.57 -24.38
C THR A 20 11.93 -9.28 -24.34
N ASN A 21 11.34 -8.16 -24.75
CA ASN A 21 11.99 -6.84 -24.71
C ASN A 21 11.85 -6.14 -23.36
N THR A 22 11.05 -6.69 -22.44
CA THR A 22 10.94 -6.17 -21.07
C THR A 22 12.13 -6.62 -20.22
N PRO A 23 12.49 -5.92 -19.14
CA PRO A 23 13.52 -6.38 -18.20
C PRO A 23 13.19 -7.74 -17.57
N ASN A 24 14.22 -8.51 -17.19
CA ASN A 24 14.02 -9.70 -16.38
C ASN A 24 13.45 -9.32 -15.00
N GLY A 25 12.57 -10.14 -14.44
CA GLY A 25 11.85 -9.80 -13.21
C GLY A 25 10.73 -8.78 -13.43
N SER A 26 10.35 -8.42 -14.65
CA SER A 26 9.12 -7.63 -14.83
C SER A 26 7.86 -8.47 -14.63
N ALA A 27 6.77 -7.81 -14.21
CA ALA A 27 5.44 -8.40 -14.30
C ALA A 27 4.88 -8.15 -15.71
N ILE A 28 4.30 -9.17 -16.33
CA ILE A 28 3.69 -9.11 -17.66
C ILE A 28 2.20 -9.40 -17.51
N ILE A 29 1.37 -8.48 -17.98
CA ILE A 29 -0.08 -8.62 -18.02
C ILE A 29 -0.46 -8.66 -19.49
N GLY A 30 -1.24 -9.66 -19.91
CA GLY A 30 -1.67 -9.74 -21.30
C GLY A 30 -2.40 -11.04 -21.59
N GLU A 31 -2.77 -11.21 -22.86
CA GLU A 31 -3.51 -12.38 -23.33
C GLU A 31 -2.57 -13.35 -24.04
N THR A 32 -2.50 -14.61 -23.57
CA THR A 32 -1.72 -15.66 -24.23
C THR A 32 -2.17 -17.07 -23.83
N SER A 33 -1.87 -18.05 -24.70
CA SER A 33 -2.03 -19.50 -24.44
C SER A 33 -1.32 -19.95 -23.17
N LEU A 34 -1.73 -21.06 -22.56
CA LEU A 34 -1.07 -21.65 -21.38
C LEU A 34 0.42 -21.91 -21.63
N ALA A 35 0.77 -22.34 -22.83
CA ALA A 35 2.17 -22.50 -23.25
C ALA A 35 2.94 -21.17 -23.20
N GLY A 36 2.35 -20.08 -23.68
CA GLY A 36 2.94 -18.75 -23.60
C GLY A 36 3.06 -18.22 -22.16
N GLN A 37 2.08 -18.50 -21.30
CA GLN A 37 2.15 -18.15 -19.88
C GLN A 37 3.33 -18.86 -19.19
N LYS A 38 3.47 -20.16 -19.47
CA LYS A 38 4.59 -20.97 -18.97
C LYS A 38 5.92 -20.43 -19.47
N GLU A 39 6.02 -20.08 -20.75
CA GLU A 39 7.22 -19.50 -21.34
C GLU A 39 7.64 -18.19 -20.64
N ILE A 40 6.68 -17.30 -20.38
CA ILE A 40 6.93 -16.04 -19.66
C ILE A 40 7.43 -16.32 -18.23
N ASN A 41 6.80 -17.25 -17.51
CA ASN A 41 7.21 -17.61 -16.16
C ASN A 41 8.61 -18.25 -16.12
N ASP A 42 8.89 -19.18 -17.04
CA ASP A 42 10.22 -19.81 -17.19
C ASP A 42 11.31 -18.77 -17.51
N SER A 43 10.94 -17.63 -18.11
CA SER A 43 11.84 -16.50 -18.37
C SER A 43 12.13 -15.61 -17.14
N LYS A 44 11.71 -16.04 -15.93
CA LYS A 44 11.83 -15.30 -14.65
C LYS A 44 11.04 -13.97 -14.65
N ARG A 45 9.86 -13.97 -15.28
CA ARG A 45 8.89 -12.87 -15.23
C ARG A 45 7.63 -13.37 -14.52
N PHE A 46 6.85 -12.43 -14.00
CA PHE A 46 5.62 -12.72 -13.25
C PHE A 46 4.42 -12.49 -14.15
N PHE A 47 3.63 -13.51 -14.46
CA PHE A 47 2.51 -13.39 -15.40
C PHE A 47 1.17 -13.08 -14.71
N GLY A 48 0.43 -12.13 -15.29
CA GLY A 48 -0.95 -11.76 -14.95
C GLY A 48 -1.88 -12.00 -16.14
N MET A 49 -2.94 -12.79 -15.94
CA MET A 49 -3.88 -13.16 -17.00
C MET A 49 -5.03 -12.16 -17.15
N SER A 50 -5.22 -11.62 -18.37
CA SER A 50 -6.40 -10.85 -18.78
C SER A 50 -7.31 -11.67 -19.72
N ALA A 51 -8.64 -11.48 -19.67
CA ALA A 51 -9.61 -12.17 -20.54
C ALA A 51 -10.84 -11.31 -20.90
N ALA A 52 -11.14 -11.08 -22.18
CA ALA A 52 -12.32 -10.28 -22.57
C ALA A 52 -13.69 -10.98 -22.33
N PHE A 53 -14.74 -10.19 -22.07
CA PHE A 53 -16.14 -10.67 -21.92
C PHE A 53 -16.84 -11.00 -23.25
N ASN A 54 -17.68 -12.05 -23.26
CA ASN A 54 -18.49 -12.57 -24.38
C ASN A 54 -19.58 -11.57 -24.81
N GLY A 55 -19.29 -10.68 -25.75
CA GLY A 55 -20.25 -9.66 -26.22
C GLY A 55 -19.61 -8.41 -26.84
N GLY A 56 -18.43 -8.55 -27.46
CA GLY A 56 -17.72 -7.42 -28.05
C GLY A 56 -17.37 -6.29 -27.05
N GLY A 57 -17.33 -6.60 -25.74
CA GLY A 57 -17.08 -5.65 -24.66
C GLY A 57 -18.31 -4.92 -24.09
N ASP A 58 -19.54 -5.30 -24.44
CA ASP A 58 -20.74 -4.78 -23.76
C ASP A 58 -21.19 -5.70 -22.60
N ALA A 59 -21.22 -5.14 -21.39
CA ALA A 59 -21.68 -5.80 -20.19
C ALA A 59 -23.15 -6.24 -20.28
N ALA A 60 -24.01 -5.45 -20.94
CA ALA A 60 -25.42 -5.79 -21.11
C ALA A 60 -25.62 -7.08 -21.93
N GLU A 61 -24.80 -7.27 -22.96
CA GLU A 61 -24.80 -8.50 -23.75
C GLU A 61 -24.30 -9.69 -22.94
N THR A 62 -23.23 -9.49 -22.17
CA THR A 62 -22.61 -10.52 -21.30
C THR A 62 -23.59 -11.00 -20.23
N TRP A 63 -24.30 -10.08 -19.57
CA TRP A 63 -25.33 -10.43 -18.61
C TRP A 63 -26.50 -11.16 -19.27
N GLY A 64 -26.89 -10.76 -20.48
CA GLY A 64 -27.88 -11.48 -21.28
C GLY A 64 -27.50 -12.95 -21.53
N LEU A 65 -26.21 -13.26 -21.73
CA LEU A 65 -25.71 -14.63 -21.88
C LEU A 65 -25.76 -15.42 -20.57
N ILE A 66 -25.34 -14.83 -19.46
CA ILE A 66 -25.44 -15.45 -18.13
C ILE A 66 -26.91 -15.72 -17.80
N ASN A 67 -27.80 -14.76 -18.05
CA ASN A 67 -29.22 -14.86 -17.75
C ASN A 67 -29.91 -15.98 -18.55
N LYS A 68 -29.54 -16.16 -19.83
CA LYS A 68 -30.00 -17.31 -20.65
C LYS A 68 -29.64 -18.66 -20.04
N LYS A 69 -28.54 -18.74 -19.27
CA LYS A 69 -28.07 -19.96 -18.60
C LYS A 69 -28.35 -19.99 -17.09
N LEU A 70 -29.04 -18.98 -16.54
CA LEU A 70 -29.22 -18.80 -15.10
C LEU A 70 -29.83 -20.03 -14.42
N ASN A 71 -30.88 -20.62 -15.01
CA ASN A 71 -31.53 -21.82 -14.45
C ASN A 71 -30.61 -23.04 -14.37
N THR A 72 -29.64 -23.14 -15.28
CA THR A 72 -28.65 -24.21 -15.27
C THR A 72 -27.56 -23.90 -14.25
N ILE A 73 -27.03 -22.67 -14.27
CA ILE A 73 -25.94 -22.22 -13.39
C ILE A 73 -26.36 -22.25 -11.92
N SER A 74 -27.59 -21.83 -11.59
CA SER A 74 -28.08 -21.74 -10.21
C SER A 74 -28.18 -23.10 -9.50
N ARG A 75 -28.23 -24.20 -10.26
CA ARG A 75 -28.26 -25.58 -9.72
C ARG A 75 -26.87 -26.16 -9.45
N LEU A 76 -25.80 -25.49 -9.89
CA LEU A 76 -24.42 -25.91 -9.67
C LEU A 76 -23.89 -25.34 -8.34
N SER A 77 -22.71 -25.80 -7.91
CA SER A 77 -22.00 -25.29 -6.73
C SER A 77 -20.48 -25.27 -6.98
N GLY A 78 -19.76 -24.46 -6.19
CA GLY A 78 -18.29 -24.35 -6.23
C GLY A 78 -17.72 -24.20 -7.64
N ASP A 79 -16.68 -24.97 -7.93
CA ASP A 79 -15.92 -24.98 -9.19
C ASP A 79 -16.79 -25.24 -10.42
N ALA A 80 -17.79 -26.11 -10.32
CA ALA A 80 -18.69 -26.41 -11.43
C ALA A 80 -19.54 -25.19 -11.80
N LYS A 81 -19.99 -24.43 -10.79
CA LYS A 81 -20.70 -23.17 -11.01
C LYS A 81 -19.77 -22.12 -11.61
N ALA A 82 -18.58 -21.96 -11.04
CA ALA A 82 -17.61 -20.99 -11.51
C ALA A 82 -17.22 -21.26 -12.98
N SER A 83 -16.96 -22.52 -13.33
CA SER A 83 -16.67 -22.94 -14.71
C SER A 83 -17.84 -22.66 -15.66
N ALA A 84 -19.08 -22.91 -15.24
CA ALA A 84 -20.25 -22.64 -16.06
C ALA A 84 -20.47 -21.13 -16.32
N ILE A 85 -20.14 -20.29 -15.33
CA ILE A 85 -20.18 -18.83 -15.45
C ILE A 85 -19.11 -18.34 -16.43
N VAL A 86 -17.85 -18.77 -16.27
CA VAL A 86 -16.74 -18.43 -17.19
C VAL A 86 -17.10 -18.76 -18.62
N ASN A 87 -17.60 -19.98 -18.86
CA ASN A 87 -18.03 -20.46 -20.17
C ASN A 87 -19.22 -19.68 -20.77
N ALA A 88 -19.98 -18.98 -19.93
CA ALA A 88 -21.06 -18.11 -20.40
C ALA A 88 -20.57 -16.67 -20.67
N ALA A 89 -19.63 -16.20 -19.85
CA ALA A 89 -19.30 -14.78 -19.73
C ALA A 89 -18.06 -14.34 -20.52
N LEU A 90 -17.13 -15.22 -20.94
CA LEU A 90 -15.89 -14.81 -21.62
C LEU A 90 -15.89 -15.06 -23.14
N LEU A 91 -15.34 -14.09 -23.89
CA LEU A 91 -15.29 -14.03 -25.36
C LEU A 91 -14.28 -15.03 -25.94
N TYR A 92 -13.18 -15.26 -25.22
CA TYR A 92 -12.08 -16.09 -25.68
C TYR A 92 -12.19 -17.53 -25.13
N PRO A 93 -12.55 -18.51 -25.98
CA PRO A 93 -12.41 -19.93 -25.67
C PRO A 93 -10.97 -20.44 -25.85
N ILE A 94 -9.98 -19.57 -26.10
CA ILE A 94 -8.59 -19.99 -26.24
C ILE A 94 -7.98 -20.10 -24.83
N GLU A 95 -8.18 -21.29 -24.25
CA GLU A 95 -7.39 -21.86 -23.15
C GLU A 95 -7.55 -21.28 -21.73
N LEU A 96 -8.73 -20.80 -21.35
CA LEU A 96 -9.18 -21.13 -19.99
C LEU A 96 -9.68 -22.58 -20.05
N ASP A 97 -8.75 -23.53 -20.02
CA ASP A 97 -9.12 -24.93 -19.81
C ASP A 97 -9.90 -25.00 -18.49
N PRO A 98 -11.20 -25.37 -18.50
CA PRO A 98 -11.96 -25.56 -17.27
C PRO A 98 -11.42 -26.72 -16.43
N SER A 99 -10.42 -27.47 -16.91
CA SER A 99 -9.58 -28.31 -16.06
C SER A 99 -8.70 -27.42 -15.18
N LEU A 100 -9.25 -27.13 -13.99
CA LEU A 100 -8.65 -26.46 -12.83
C LEU A 100 -7.37 -27.11 -12.28
N ASN A 101 -6.70 -27.95 -13.06
CA ASN A 101 -5.59 -28.78 -12.66
C ASN A 101 -4.69 -29.08 -13.87
N ASP A 102 -4.33 -28.04 -14.64
CA ASP A 102 -3.54 -28.15 -15.88
C ASP A 102 -2.02 -28.36 -15.65
N GLY A 103 -1.61 -28.69 -14.42
CA GLY A 103 -0.20 -28.88 -14.09
C GLY A 103 0.58 -27.58 -13.91
N ARG A 104 -0.10 -26.44 -13.70
CA ARG A 104 0.52 -25.20 -13.21
C ARG A 104 1.37 -25.49 -11.96
N PRO A 105 2.56 -24.85 -11.80
CA PRO A 105 3.39 -25.04 -10.62
C PRO A 105 2.58 -24.69 -9.36
N GLU A 106 2.59 -25.58 -8.37
CA GLU A 106 1.94 -25.37 -7.06
C GLU A 106 2.47 -24.17 -6.26
N ASP A 107 3.38 -23.37 -6.82
CA ASP A 107 3.94 -22.19 -6.16
C ASP A 107 3.18 -20.91 -6.57
N PRO A 108 2.15 -20.50 -5.80
CA PRO A 108 1.41 -19.25 -6.01
C PRO A 108 2.28 -17.99 -5.91
N LYS A 109 3.56 -18.11 -5.57
CA LYS A 109 4.50 -16.98 -5.52
C LYS A 109 4.91 -16.43 -6.88
N ASN A 110 4.58 -17.13 -7.98
CA ASN A 110 5.08 -16.79 -9.32
C ASN A 110 4.02 -16.28 -10.31
N TRP A 111 2.76 -16.12 -9.90
CA TRP A 111 1.73 -15.51 -10.75
C TRP A 111 0.60 -14.85 -9.95
N PHE A 112 -0.23 -14.06 -10.64
CA PHE A 112 -1.39 -13.38 -10.09
C PHE A 112 -2.52 -13.33 -11.12
N TYR A 113 -3.75 -13.11 -10.68
CA TYR A 113 -4.88 -12.90 -11.57
C TYR A 113 -5.02 -11.40 -11.87
N ALA A 114 -5.11 -11.03 -13.16
CA ALA A 114 -5.08 -9.64 -13.62
C ALA A 114 -6.03 -9.39 -14.80
N GLN A 115 -7.33 -9.39 -14.51
CA GLN A 115 -8.35 -9.15 -15.52
C GLN A 115 -8.52 -7.66 -15.82
N ASN A 116 -8.46 -7.26 -17.11
CA ASN A 116 -8.90 -5.94 -17.54
C ASN A 116 -10.43 -5.84 -17.57
N PHE A 117 -11.00 -5.01 -16.70
CA PHE A 117 -12.42 -4.69 -16.67
C PHE A 117 -12.64 -3.31 -17.30
N GLN A 118 -13.30 -3.31 -18.46
CA GLN A 118 -13.70 -2.10 -19.16
C GLN A 118 -15.20 -1.86 -19.02
N MET A 119 -15.60 -0.61 -18.76
CA MET A 119 -17.00 -0.18 -18.69
C MET A 119 -17.33 0.71 -19.90
N LYS A 120 -18.11 0.18 -20.84
CA LYS A 120 -18.54 0.94 -22.02
C LYS A 120 -19.72 1.88 -21.77
N ASN A 121 -20.63 1.51 -20.86
CA ASN A 121 -21.82 2.29 -20.57
C ASN A 121 -22.01 2.50 -19.05
N PRO A 122 -21.76 3.71 -18.52
CA PRO A 122 -21.94 4.00 -17.11
C PRO A 122 -23.41 4.00 -16.67
N ALA A 123 -24.38 4.09 -17.61
CA ALA A 123 -25.80 4.04 -17.27
C ALA A 123 -26.23 2.71 -16.64
N ASP A 124 -25.49 1.63 -16.89
CA ASP A 124 -25.76 0.27 -16.39
C ASP A 124 -24.78 -0.13 -15.27
N ALA A 125 -24.36 0.82 -14.43
CA ALA A 125 -23.33 0.61 -13.40
C ALA A 125 -23.57 -0.64 -12.54
N ALA A 126 -24.82 -0.92 -12.11
CA ALA A 126 -25.14 -2.09 -11.29
C ALA A 126 -24.87 -3.42 -12.00
N GLU A 127 -25.12 -3.46 -13.31
CA GLU A 127 -24.88 -4.64 -14.12
C GLU A 127 -23.38 -4.88 -14.32
N ASN A 128 -22.65 -3.82 -14.65
CA ASN A 128 -21.20 -3.85 -14.77
C ASN A 128 -20.55 -4.33 -13.45
N TYR A 129 -20.92 -3.73 -12.32
CA TYR A 129 -20.39 -4.13 -11.02
C TYR A 129 -20.80 -5.55 -10.62
N ALA A 130 -22.01 -6.00 -10.98
CA ALA A 130 -22.42 -7.39 -10.75
C ALA A 130 -21.55 -8.37 -11.56
N LEU A 131 -21.29 -8.08 -12.83
CA LEU A 131 -20.41 -8.88 -13.67
C LEU A 131 -18.97 -8.93 -13.13
N VAL A 132 -18.42 -7.78 -12.75
CA VAL A 132 -17.11 -7.72 -12.08
C VAL A 132 -17.11 -8.58 -10.82
N THR A 133 -18.12 -8.41 -9.96
CA THR A 133 -18.26 -9.20 -8.71
C THR A 133 -18.27 -10.70 -8.99
N ILE A 134 -19.03 -11.12 -10.00
CA ILE A 134 -19.14 -12.52 -10.42
C ILE A 134 -17.78 -13.04 -10.88
N MET A 135 -17.07 -12.29 -11.73
CA MET A 135 -15.76 -12.72 -12.24
C MET A 135 -14.70 -12.79 -11.16
N LEU A 136 -14.71 -11.84 -10.22
CA LEU A 136 -13.82 -11.88 -9.07
C LEU A 136 -14.14 -13.05 -8.13
N TRP A 137 -15.43 -13.32 -7.88
CA TRP A 137 -15.83 -14.50 -7.12
C TRP A 137 -15.39 -15.80 -7.80
N VAL A 138 -15.60 -15.91 -9.11
CA VAL A 138 -15.11 -17.01 -9.94
C VAL A 138 -13.61 -17.17 -9.78
N ALA A 139 -12.82 -16.10 -9.94
CA ALA A 139 -11.37 -16.15 -9.80
C ALA A 139 -10.96 -16.67 -8.40
N ASN A 140 -11.63 -16.23 -7.34
CA ASN A 140 -11.38 -16.73 -5.99
C ASN A 140 -11.76 -18.22 -5.80
N GLN A 141 -12.81 -18.71 -6.46
CA GLN A 141 -13.14 -20.14 -6.41
C GLN A 141 -12.10 -20.98 -7.15
N LEU A 142 -11.73 -20.52 -8.35
CA LEU A 142 -10.84 -21.25 -9.23
C LEU A 142 -9.37 -21.18 -8.77
N TYR A 143 -8.99 -20.10 -8.08
CA TYR A 143 -7.61 -19.77 -7.73
C TYR A 143 -7.47 -19.29 -6.27
N PRO A 144 -7.84 -20.11 -5.26
CA PRO A 144 -7.95 -19.68 -3.87
C PRO A 144 -6.62 -19.30 -3.20
N ASN A 145 -5.49 -19.65 -3.81
CA ASN A 145 -4.15 -19.34 -3.30
C ASN A 145 -3.44 -18.25 -4.12
N THR A 146 -4.11 -17.68 -5.13
CA THR A 146 -3.52 -16.71 -6.05
C THR A 146 -3.98 -15.31 -5.70
N LYS A 147 -3.07 -14.33 -5.73
CA LYS A 147 -3.43 -12.93 -5.55
C LYS A 147 -4.35 -12.46 -6.68
N ILE A 148 -5.45 -11.81 -6.35
CA ILE A 148 -6.45 -11.29 -7.28
C ILE A 148 -6.27 -9.76 -7.39
N ILE A 149 -5.61 -9.30 -8.46
CA ILE A 149 -5.25 -7.89 -8.68
C ILE A 149 -5.74 -7.47 -10.07
N PRO A 150 -7.05 -7.20 -10.23
CA PRO A 150 -7.62 -6.79 -11.50
C PRO A 150 -7.10 -5.44 -12.00
N VAL A 151 -7.18 -5.24 -13.31
CA VAL A 151 -6.96 -3.97 -13.99
C VAL A 151 -8.34 -3.32 -14.22
N PHE A 152 -8.55 -2.14 -13.67
CA PHE A 152 -9.80 -1.40 -13.81
C PHE A 152 -9.58 -0.18 -14.69
N ASP A 153 -10.37 -0.06 -15.75
CA ASP A 153 -10.33 1.07 -16.66
C ASP A 153 -10.63 2.42 -15.98
N SER A 154 -10.40 3.50 -16.74
CA SER A 154 -10.56 4.84 -16.20
C SER A 154 -12.00 5.16 -15.80
N TYR A 155 -13.01 4.41 -16.26
CA TYR A 155 -14.39 4.65 -15.85
C TYR A 155 -14.69 4.08 -14.47
N TYR A 156 -14.15 2.92 -14.12
CA TYR A 156 -14.20 2.42 -12.74
C TYR A 156 -13.45 3.37 -11.79
N VAL A 157 -12.31 3.90 -12.24
CA VAL A 157 -11.42 4.74 -11.43
C VAL A 157 -11.90 6.20 -11.35
N LYS A 158 -12.44 6.78 -12.42
CA LYS A 158 -13.08 8.12 -12.39
C LYS A 158 -14.46 8.03 -11.72
N GLY A 159 -15.15 6.90 -11.90
CA GLY A 159 -16.41 6.55 -11.25
C GLY A 159 -16.30 6.34 -9.74
N LEU A 160 -15.07 6.34 -9.19
CA LEU A 160 -14.83 6.47 -7.75
C LEU A 160 -15.71 7.57 -7.17
N ASN A 161 -15.88 8.71 -7.86
CA ASN A 161 -16.58 9.88 -7.32
C ASN A 161 -18.05 9.71 -6.89
N PHE A 162 -18.84 8.84 -7.53
CA PHE A 162 -20.28 8.72 -7.24
C PHE A 162 -20.87 7.36 -7.62
N PRO A 163 -20.59 6.25 -6.90
CA PRO A 163 -21.47 5.09 -7.01
C PRO A 163 -22.91 5.52 -6.65
N PRO A 164 -23.93 5.15 -7.46
CA PRO A 164 -25.32 5.44 -7.11
C PRO A 164 -25.65 4.91 -5.71
N SER A 165 -26.41 5.68 -4.91
CA SER A 165 -26.88 5.19 -3.61
C SER A 165 -27.66 3.89 -3.78
N GLY A 166 -27.26 2.85 -3.06
CA GLY A 166 -27.87 1.53 -3.18
C GLY A 166 -27.24 0.63 -4.24
N ILE A 167 -26.14 1.03 -4.90
CA ILE A 167 -25.47 0.19 -5.91
C ILE A 167 -25.16 -1.23 -5.40
N VAL A 168 -24.78 -1.37 -4.13
CA VAL A 168 -24.49 -2.67 -3.51
C VAL A 168 -25.75 -3.52 -3.41
N ASP A 169 -26.91 -2.92 -3.11
CA ASP A 169 -28.20 -3.63 -3.09
C ASP A 169 -28.60 -4.11 -4.49
N GLU A 170 -28.43 -3.25 -5.50
CA GLU A 170 -28.71 -3.57 -6.89
C GLU A 170 -27.79 -4.68 -7.42
N VAL A 171 -26.50 -4.64 -7.07
CA VAL A 171 -25.54 -5.71 -7.36
C VAL A 171 -25.96 -7.00 -6.66
N ASN A 172 -26.31 -6.94 -5.37
CA ASN A 172 -26.76 -8.10 -4.60
C ASN A 172 -28.02 -8.75 -5.17
N ALA A 173 -28.95 -7.95 -5.67
CA ALA A 173 -30.16 -8.44 -6.34
C ALA A 173 -29.84 -9.24 -7.63
N LYS A 174 -28.73 -8.94 -8.31
CA LYS A 174 -28.28 -9.64 -9.51
C LYS A 174 -27.45 -10.91 -9.19
N ILE A 175 -26.57 -10.87 -8.19
CA ILE A 175 -25.65 -12.00 -7.91
C ILE A 175 -26.28 -13.07 -7.00
N THR A 176 -27.21 -12.71 -6.12
CA THR A 176 -27.83 -13.67 -5.18
C THR A 176 -28.59 -14.80 -5.89
N PRO A 177 -29.35 -14.57 -6.99
CA PRO A 177 -29.99 -15.64 -7.77
C PRO A 177 -29.01 -16.66 -8.37
N LEU A 178 -27.74 -16.29 -8.54
CA LEU A 178 -26.67 -17.22 -8.96
C LEU A 178 -26.15 -18.06 -7.78
N GLY A 179 -26.61 -17.81 -6.55
CA GLY A 179 -26.10 -18.43 -5.33
C GLY A 179 -24.66 -17.98 -5.01
N ILE A 180 -24.30 -16.77 -5.41
CA ILE A 180 -23.06 -16.10 -5.01
C ILE A 180 -23.37 -15.33 -3.71
N PRO A 181 -22.48 -15.36 -2.70
CA PRO A 181 -22.68 -14.62 -1.46
C PRO A 181 -22.96 -13.13 -1.73
N ALA A 182 -23.93 -12.58 -1.01
CA ALA A 182 -24.19 -11.15 -1.06
C ALA A 182 -22.97 -10.38 -0.54
N LEU A 183 -22.63 -9.28 -1.21
CA LEU A 183 -21.64 -8.33 -0.74
C LEU A 183 -22.12 -7.73 0.57
N GLU A 184 -21.29 -7.85 1.61
CA GLU A 184 -21.52 -7.18 2.87
C GLU A 184 -21.45 -5.67 2.67
N LYS A 185 -22.49 -4.98 3.14
CA LYS A 185 -22.45 -3.53 3.28
C LYS A 185 -21.46 -3.23 4.39
N VAL A 186 -20.47 -2.42 4.09
CA VAL A 186 -19.51 -2.04 5.11
C VAL A 186 -20.19 -1.08 6.08
N ASN A 187 -20.17 -1.44 7.37
CA ASN A 187 -20.90 -0.76 8.42
C ASN A 187 -20.32 0.63 8.78
N ASP A 188 -19.12 0.94 8.29
CA ASP A 188 -18.51 2.25 8.48
C ASP A 188 -19.26 3.29 7.63
N LYS A 189 -19.64 4.41 8.25
CA LYS A 189 -20.24 5.52 7.51
C LYS A 189 -19.15 6.21 6.68
N PRO A 190 -19.32 6.35 5.35
CA PRO A 190 -18.45 7.22 4.57
C PRO A 190 -18.55 8.66 5.10
N PRO A 191 -17.57 9.54 4.81
CA PRO A 191 -17.68 10.98 5.05
C PRO A 191 -19.05 11.52 4.64
N GLU A 192 -19.58 12.49 5.40
CA GLU A 192 -20.90 13.04 5.17
C GLU A 192 -21.07 13.51 3.71
N GLY A 193 -22.12 13.02 3.04
CA GLY A 193 -22.38 13.30 1.63
C GLY A 193 -21.56 12.51 0.62
N LYS A 194 -20.71 11.57 1.05
CA LYS A 194 -19.94 10.67 0.16
C LYS A 194 -20.39 9.21 0.31
N GLN A 195 -20.01 8.38 -0.65
CA GLN A 195 -20.10 6.91 -0.56
C GLN A 195 -18.71 6.31 -0.66
N TRP A 196 -18.54 5.12 -0.08
CA TRP A 196 -17.35 4.32 -0.33
C TRP A 196 -17.34 3.86 -1.78
N ASN A 197 -16.16 3.81 -2.38
CA ASN A 197 -16.03 3.30 -3.73
C ASN A 197 -16.18 1.78 -3.80
N MET A 198 -16.59 1.26 -4.96
CA MET A 198 -16.81 -0.18 -5.16
C MET A 198 -15.55 -1.04 -5.04
N LEU A 199 -14.36 -0.49 -5.31
CA LEU A 199 -13.09 -1.20 -5.13
C LEU A 199 -12.88 -1.55 -3.65
N SER A 200 -13.25 -0.62 -2.78
CA SER A 200 -13.20 -0.80 -1.33
C SER A 200 -14.20 -1.86 -0.86
N THR A 201 -15.38 -1.91 -1.48
CA THR A 201 -16.37 -2.98 -1.26
C THR A 201 -15.81 -4.34 -1.67
N PHE A 202 -15.17 -4.44 -2.84
CA PHE A 202 -14.56 -5.69 -3.31
C PHE A 202 -13.45 -6.17 -2.36
N TYR A 203 -12.57 -5.27 -1.93
CA TYR A 203 -11.48 -5.61 -1.02
C TYR A 203 -11.99 -6.10 0.34
N ASN A 204 -12.96 -5.41 0.95
CA ASN A 204 -13.52 -5.83 2.23
C ASN A 204 -14.28 -7.16 2.17
N ASN A 205 -14.85 -7.48 1.00
CA ASN A 205 -15.48 -8.77 0.75
C ASN A 205 -14.46 -9.85 0.29
N LYS A 206 -13.15 -9.57 0.37
CA LYS A 206 -12.05 -10.47 -0.01
C LYS A 206 -12.15 -10.96 -1.45
N LEU A 207 -12.66 -10.11 -2.34
CA LEU A 207 -12.75 -10.40 -3.76
C LEU A 207 -11.49 -9.99 -4.53
N ILE A 208 -10.72 -9.06 -3.99
CA ILE A 208 -9.44 -8.57 -4.54
C ILE A 208 -8.43 -8.42 -3.41
N ASP A 209 -7.15 -8.51 -3.74
CA ASP A 209 -6.01 -8.19 -2.85
C ASP A 209 -5.45 -6.78 -3.10
N GLY A 210 -5.74 -6.23 -4.28
CA GLY A 210 -5.36 -4.89 -4.71
C GLY A 210 -5.93 -4.62 -6.09
N TRP A 211 -5.54 -3.52 -6.73
CA TRP A 211 -5.97 -3.23 -8.11
C TRP A 211 -4.95 -2.43 -8.89
N ILE A 212 -5.07 -2.49 -10.20
CA ILE A 212 -4.31 -1.66 -11.14
C ILE A 212 -5.29 -0.67 -11.76
N GLY A 213 -4.99 0.61 -11.62
CA GLY A 213 -5.81 1.70 -12.11
C GLY A 213 -5.35 2.19 -13.44
N ASP A 214 -6.15 1.94 -14.46
CA ASP A 214 -5.90 2.40 -15.79
C ASP A 214 -6.51 3.80 -15.97
N ILE A 215 -5.70 4.84 -15.83
CA ILE A 215 -6.17 6.23 -15.90
C ILE A 215 -5.64 6.85 -17.20
N TYR A 216 -6.44 6.71 -18.25
CA TYR A 216 -6.22 7.43 -19.49
C TYR A 216 -6.66 8.89 -19.36
N GLY A 217 -5.74 9.83 -19.61
CA GLY A 217 -6.14 11.15 -20.09
C GLY A 217 -6.85 10.99 -21.44
N ASP A 218 -7.97 11.65 -21.66
CA ASP A 218 -8.56 11.65 -23.00
C ASP A 218 -7.60 12.33 -23.97
N LYS A 219 -7.50 11.84 -25.23
CA LYS A 219 -6.71 12.48 -26.29
C LYS A 219 -7.23 13.91 -26.51
N GLY A 220 -6.63 14.88 -25.82
CA GLY A 220 -7.01 16.30 -25.89
C GLY A 220 -7.31 16.95 -24.53
N ASP A 221 -7.52 16.17 -23.47
CA ASP A 221 -7.57 16.68 -22.11
C ASP A 221 -6.14 16.67 -21.53
N THR A 222 -5.52 17.84 -21.52
CA THR A 222 -4.14 18.06 -21.07
C THR A 222 -3.96 17.93 -19.55
N THR A 223 -4.93 17.35 -18.82
CA THR A 223 -4.79 17.21 -17.38
C THR A 223 -3.72 16.18 -17.04
N ASP A 224 -2.79 16.60 -16.18
CA ASP A 224 -1.58 15.89 -15.73
C ASP A 224 -1.87 14.65 -14.86
N LEU A 225 -2.89 13.86 -15.22
CA LEU A 225 -3.38 12.74 -14.43
C LEU A 225 -2.77 11.39 -14.81
N GLU A 226 -1.88 11.36 -15.80
CA GLU A 226 -1.20 10.13 -16.20
C GLU A 226 -0.43 9.53 -15.01
N GLY A 227 -0.81 8.32 -14.59
CA GLY A 227 -0.25 7.71 -13.39
C GLY A 227 -0.62 8.43 -12.09
N LYS A 228 -1.65 9.29 -12.05
CA LYS A 228 -2.11 10.00 -10.85
C LYS A 228 -3.56 9.68 -10.51
N LEU A 229 -3.86 9.55 -9.23
CA LEU A 229 -5.26 9.36 -8.79
C LEU A 229 -6.11 10.59 -9.20
N PRO A 230 -7.36 10.38 -9.64
CA PRO A 230 -8.23 11.46 -10.06
C PRO A 230 -8.70 12.29 -8.85
N THR A 231 -8.81 13.61 -8.98
CA THR A 231 -9.31 14.49 -7.90
C THR A 231 -10.68 15.10 -8.24
N PRO A 232 -11.60 15.28 -7.27
CA PRO A 232 -11.53 14.72 -5.91
C PRO A 232 -11.58 13.18 -5.95
N GLU A 233 -11.00 12.54 -4.93
CA GLU A 233 -11.06 11.10 -4.75
C GLU A 233 -12.29 10.78 -3.88
N SER A 234 -13.10 9.79 -4.26
CA SER A 234 -13.97 9.18 -3.27
C SER A 234 -13.12 8.41 -2.26
N PRO A 235 -13.53 8.46 -0.99
CA PRO A 235 -12.73 7.90 0.08
C PRO A 235 -12.67 6.37 -0.09
N PHE A 236 -11.48 5.82 0.15
CA PHE A 236 -11.26 4.39 0.40
C PHE A 236 -11.41 4.13 1.90
N TYR A 237 -11.87 2.93 2.29
CA TYR A 237 -11.99 2.59 3.71
C TYR A 237 -10.70 2.89 4.48
N SER A 238 -10.82 3.72 5.52
CA SER A 238 -9.65 4.19 6.28
C SER A 238 -8.96 3.06 7.06
N LYS A 239 -9.74 2.09 7.56
CA LYS A 239 -9.22 0.96 8.35
C LYS A 239 -8.41 -0.01 7.49
N ASN A 240 -8.81 -0.17 6.23
CA ASN A 240 -8.26 -1.16 5.30
C ASN A 240 -8.14 -0.55 3.90
N PRO A 241 -7.18 0.39 3.71
CA PRO A 241 -6.99 1.03 2.42
C PRO A 241 -6.54 0.00 1.37
N VAL A 242 -7.21 0.01 0.21
CA VAL A 242 -7.01 -0.99 -0.83
C VAL A 242 -5.68 -0.75 -1.55
N PRO A 243 -4.75 -1.72 -1.55
CA PRO A 243 -3.50 -1.59 -2.29
C PRO A 243 -3.76 -1.31 -3.78
N TYR A 244 -2.97 -0.40 -4.36
CA TYR A 244 -3.14 -0.03 -5.76
C TYR A 244 -1.84 0.36 -6.43
N VAL A 245 -1.85 0.26 -7.76
CA VAL A 245 -0.84 0.80 -8.65
C VAL A 245 -1.54 1.50 -9.80
N LEU A 246 -1.07 2.68 -10.20
CA LEU A 246 -1.60 3.33 -11.41
C LEU A 246 -0.79 2.97 -12.65
N GLN A 247 -1.53 2.65 -13.69
CA GLN A 247 -1.04 2.33 -15.01
C GLN A 247 -0.93 3.60 -15.87
N SER A 248 0.10 3.65 -16.71
CA SER A 248 0.30 4.72 -17.68
C SER A 248 0.50 4.17 -19.09
N ARG A 249 0.00 4.84 -20.11
CA ARG A 249 0.20 4.46 -21.52
C ARG A 249 1.58 4.84 -22.02
N SER A 250 2.22 3.91 -22.73
CA SER A 250 3.53 4.14 -23.34
C SER A 250 3.53 5.29 -24.35
N ASP A 251 2.50 5.39 -25.20
CA ASP A 251 2.40 6.43 -26.22
C ASP A 251 2.22 7.84 -25.64
N TYR A 252 1.63 7.95 -24.45
CA TYR A 252 1.48 9.22 -23.74
C TYR A 252 2.76 9.64 -23.04
N LEU A 253 3.48 8.68 -22.45
CA LEU A 253 4.77 8.94 -21.82
C LEU A 253 5.76 9.55 -22.82
N ASP A 254 5.76 9.08 -24.07
CA ASP A 254 6.64 9.60 -25.12
C ASP A 254 6.31 11.03 -25.58
N GLN A 255 5.10 11.51 -25.28
CA GLN A 255 4.67 12.88 -25.59
C GLN A 255 4.96 13.88 -24.46
N LYS A 256 5.34 13.41 -23.27
CA LYS A 256 5.60 14.29 -22.12
C LYS A 256 6.97 14.97 -22.24
N SER A 257 6.99 16.29 -22.01
CA SER A 257 8.21 17.10 -22.08
C SER A 257 9.10 17.00 -20.84
N LYS A 258 8.59 16.45 -19.73
CA LYS A 258 9.31 16.23 -18.48
C LYS A 258 9.11 14.78 -18.03
N LEU A 259 10.17 14.00 -18.15
CA LEU A 259 10.25 12.61 -17.70
C LEU A 259 11.39 12.46 -16.68
N PRO A 260 11.31 11.46 -15.78
CA PRO A 260 10.17 10.54 -15.58
C PRO A 260 8.97 11.25 -14.94
N ILE A 261 7.74 10.82 -15.26
CA ILE A 261 6.55 11.25 -14.51
C ILE A 261 6.36 10.38 -13.27
N GLY A 262 5.72 10.92 -12.23
CA GLY A 262 5.41 10.14 -11.03
C GLY A 262 4.17 9.27 -11.24
N SER A 263 4.26 7.96 -10.95
CA SER A 263 3.14 7.01 -10.92
C SER A 263 2.74 6.74 -9.48
N ASP A 264 1.56 7.18 -9.06
CA ASP A 264 1.06 6.98 -7.70
C ASP A 264 0.79 5.49 -7.45
N TYR A 265 1.21 5.00 -6.29
CA TYR A 265 0.89 3.67 -5.80
C TYR A 265 0.74 3.67 -4.29
N TYR A 266 0.05 2.67 -3.76
CA TYR A 266 -0.03 2.44 -2.33
C TYR A 266 -0.03 0.96 -2.04
N ASP A 267 0.95 0.52 -1.27
CA ASP A 267 1.06 -0.87 -0.84
C ASP A 267 1.80 -0.97 0.50
N PRO A 268 1.12 -0.68 1.62
CA PRO A 268 1.74 -0.64 2.94
C PRO A 268 2.22 -2.02 3.40
N ASN A 269 1.68 -3.08 2.81
CA ASN A 269 1.87 -4.46 3.26
C ASN A 269 2.67 -5.32 2.27
N GLY A 270 3.20 -4.75 1.17
CA GLY A 270 3.92 -5.52 0.15
C GLY A 270 3.03 -6.54 -0.58
N ILE A 271 1.74 -6.27 -0.69
CA ILE A 271 0.76 -7.11 -1.38
C ILE A 271 0.92 -7.00 -2.90
N MET A 272 1.17 -5.80 -3.42
CA MET A 272 1.34 -5.56 -4.84
C MET A 272 2.67 -6.14 -5.33
N PRO A 273 2.68 -6.88 -6.46
CA PRO A 273 3.91 -7.45 -7.00
C PRO A 273 4.82 -6.41 -7.67
N PHE A 274 4.32 -5.18 -7.82
CA PHE A 274 5.01 -4.05 -8.45
C PHE A 274 4.47 -2.70 -7.97
N ASN A 275 5.18 -1.62 -8.31
CA ASN A 275 4.87 -0.26 -7.83
C ASN A 275 4.45 0.71 -8.95
N ALA A 276 4.57 0.32 -10.22
CA ALA A 276 4.10 1.08 -11.39
C ALA A 276 3.72 0.12 -12.52
N SER A 277 2.82 0.52 -13.42
CA SER A 277 2.42 -0.26 -14.59
C SER A 277 2.46 0.57 -15.87
N ILE A 278 2.85 -0.04 -16.99
CA ILE A 278 2.87 0.60 -18.31
C ILE A 278 2.01 -0.19 -19.29
N ASP A 279 1.06 0.47 -19.94
CA ASP A 279 0.22 -0.07 -21.01
C ASP A 279 0.86 0.18 -22.40
N PHE A 280 1.08 -0.91 -23.14
CA PHE A 280 1.44 -0.91 -24.55
C PHE A 280 0.24 -1.35 -25.37
N ASN A 281 -0.65 -0.39 -25.64
CA ASN A 281 -1.93 -0.59 -26.30
C ASN A 281 -1.80 -0.82 -27.82
N GLY A 282 -2.58 -1.76 -28.35
CA GLY A 282 -2.75 -2.03 -29.78
C GLY A 282 -1.50 -2.66 -30.43
N ASP A 283 -1.08 -2.07 -31.56
CA ASP A 283 0.08 -2.52 -32.35
C ASP A 283 1.43 -2.08 -31.75
N LEU A 284 1.43 -1.43 -30.58
CA LEU A 284 2.67 -0.97 -29.94
C LEU A 284 3.45 -2.16 -29.39
N THR A 285 4.73 -2.21 -29.73
CA THR A 285 5.66 -3.21 -29.18
C THR A 285 6.60 -2.54 -28.20
N VAL A 286 6.98 -3.26 -27.14
CA VAL A 286 8.02 -2.79 -26.22
C VAL A 286 9.33 -2.63 -27.00
N PRO A 287 9.95 -1.43 -27.05
CA PRO A 287 11.22 -1.24 -27.75
C PRO A 287 12.34 -2.09 -27.13
N VAL A 288 13.29 -2.56 -27.94
CA VAL A 288 14.48 -3.25 -27.44
C VAL A 288 15.27 -2.31 -26.52
N GLY A 289 15.56 -2.77 -25.30
CA GLY A 289 16.27 -1.97 -24.30
C GLY A 289 15.40 -0.91 -23.60
N TYR A 290 14.07 -1.02 -23.68
CA TYR A 290 13.17 -0.12 -23.00
C TYR A 290 13.40 -0.13 -21.47
N SER A 291 13.58 1.06 -20.89
CA SER A 291 13.81 1.24 -19.44
C SER A 291 12.64 2.01 -18.81
N PRO A 292 11.71 1.34 -18.11
CA PRO A 292 10.58 1.98 -17.44
C PRO A 292 10.99 3.12 -16.51
N SER A 293 12.12 2.98 -15.80
CA SER A 293 12.63 4.00 -14.87
C SER A 293 13.03 5.32 -15.52
N SER A 294 13.23 5.33 -16.84
CA SER A 294 13.45 6.58 -17.60
C SER A 294 12.15 7.32 -17.92
N LYS A 295 10.99 6.66 -17.72
CA LYS A 295 9.66 7.14 -18.08
C LYS A 295 8.76 7.34 -16.86
N LEU A 296 8.83 6.43 -15.89
CA LEU A 296 7.99 6.40 -14.69
C LEU A 296 8.82 6.28 -13.41
N THR A 297 8.48 7.11 -12.43
CA THR A 297 8.96 7.02 -11.05
C THR A 297 7.78 6.61 -10.16
N PRO A 298 7.78 5.41 -9.53
CA PRO A 298 6.78 5.07 -8.54
C PRO A 298 6.81 6.07 -7.37
N VAL A 299 5.66 6.65 -7.03
CA VAL A 299 5.49 7.59 -5.93
C VAL A 299 4.56 6.95 -4.90
N PRO A 300 5.07 6.55 -3.72
CA PRO A 300 4.21 6.07 -2.66
C PRO A 300 3.27 7.20 -2.26
N LYS A 301 1.98 7.00 -2.48
CA LYS A 301 0.94 7.95 -2.17
C LYS A 301 -0.10 7.26 -1.31
N PRO A 302 0.05 7.30 0.03
CA PRO A 302 -1.05 6.92 0.91
C PRO A 302 -2.27 7.71 0.48
N TYR A 303 -3.41 7.03 0.43
CA TYR A 303 -4.65 7.75 0.21
C TYR A 303 -4.71 8.87 1.23
N SER A 304 -4.99 10.08 0.77
CA SER A 304 -5.58 11.09 1.62
C SER A 304 -6.94 10.51 2.01
N ALA A 305 -6.97 9.65 3.02
CA ALA A 305 -8.12 9.53 3.88
C ALA A 305 -8.36 10.98 4.28
N THR A 306 -9.26 11.65 3.55
CA THR A 306 -9.73 12.99 3.91
C THR A 306 -10.07 12.80 5.36
N SER A 307 -9.25 13.39 6.25
CA SER A 307 -9.18 13.02 7.66
C SER A 307 -10.58 12.64 8.09
N LEU A 308 -10.82 11.36 8.39
CA LEU A 308 -12.13 11.00 8.94
C LEU A 308 -12.22 11.92 10.13
N ALA A 309 -13.05 12.96 10.06
CA ALA A 309 -13.23 13.83 11.19
C ALA A 309 -13.69 12.87 12.27
N PRO A 310 -12.88 12.64 13.32
CA PRO A 310 -13.27 11.72 14.35
C PRO A 310 -14.66 12.13 14.81
N ILE A 311 -15.54 11.15 14.94
CA ILE A 311 -16.87 11.37 15.50
C ILE A 311 -16.64 11.74 16.98
N GLY A 312 -16.40 13.03 17.24
CA GLY A 312 -16.05 13.53 18.57
C GLY A 312 -15.01 14.66 18.67
N VAL A 313 -14.56 15.29 17.57
CA VAL A 313 -13.58 16.40 17.66
C VAL A 313 -14.12 17.56 18.48
N GLN A 314 -13.38 17.93 19.54
CA GLN A 314 -13.61 19.16 20.28
C GLN A 314 -12.34 20.00 20.31
N THR A 315 -12.46 21.28 20.01
CA THR A 315 -11.40 22.25 20.31
C THR A 315 -11.57 22.72 21.77
N THR A 316 -10.64 22.32 22.64
CA THR A 316 -10.58 22.82 24.03
C THR A 316 -9.19 23.42 24.27
N ASP A 317 -9.14 24.67 24.72
CA ASP A 317 -7.90 25.38 25.05
C ASP A 317 -6.88 25.44 23.89
N GLY A 318 -7.37 25.54 22.65
CA GLY A 318 -6.54 25.58 21.45
C GLY A 318 -5.96 24.22 21.03
N PHE A 319 -6.41 23.13 21.65
CA PHE A 319 -6.11 21.77 21.23
C PHE A 319 -7.32 21.10 20.61
N THR A 320 -7.10 20.44 19.47
CA THR A 320 -7.99 19.46 18.89
C THR A 320 -7.91 18.18 19.72
N LYS A 321 -8.99 17.80 20.39
CA LYS A 321 -9.11 16.50 21.09
C LYS A 321 -9.81 15.50 20.19
N PHE A 322 -9.20 14.35 20.02
CA PHE A 322 -9.71 13.22 19.26
C PHE A 322 -10.43 12.25 20.20
N THR A 323 -10.88 11.10 19.71
CA THR A 323 -11.82 10.24 20.44
C THR A 323 -11.10 9.35 21.45
N GLY A 324 -11.85 8.60 22.25
CA GLY A 324 -11.27 7.53 23.08
C GLY A 324 -11.16 6.19 22.35
N SER A 325 -11.25 6.19 21.01
CA SER A 325 -11.12 5.03 20.13
C SER A 325 -9.94 5.25 19.17
N GLU A 326 -9.52 4.21 18.46
CA GLU A 326 -8.45 4.29 17.46
C GLU A 326 -8.72 5.38 16.40
N ASP A 327 -7.81 6.33 16.31
CA ASP A 327 -7.82 7.46 15.38
C ASP A 327 -6.64 7.36 14.38
N SER A 328 -6.88 7.70 13.11
CA SER A 328 -5.85 7.66 12.06
C SER A 328 -5.77 8.99 11.32
N LEU A 329 -4.65 9.69 11.49
CA LEU A 329 -4.39 11.04 11.00
C LEU A 329 -3.19 11.03 10.07
N ILE A 330 -3.39 11.32 8.79
CA ILE A 330 -2.33 11.21 7.76
C ILE A 330 -2.05 12.59 7.17
N GLY A 331 -0.79 12.88 6.82
CA GLY A 331 -0.43 14.13 6.15
C GLY A 331 -0.71 15.41 6.95
N GLN A 332 -0.56 15.36 8.27
CA GLN A 332 -0.88 16.50 9.12
C GLN A 332 0.21 17.58 9.10
N SER A 333 -0.17 18.83 9.31
CA SER A 333 0.74 19.97 9.49
C SER A 333 0.09 21.07 10.33
N ASP A 334 0.91 21.81 11.08
CA ASP A 334 0.46 22.91 11.97
C ASP A 334 -0.63 22.49 12.98
N ILE A 335 -0.48 21.28 13.54
CA ILE A 335 -1.49 20.68 14.43
C ILE A 335 -1.18 20.90 15.91
N LYS A 336 -2.24 21.05 16.71
CA LYS A 336 -2.20 20.96 18.17
C LYS A 336 -3.22 19.92 18.63
N SER A 337 -2.76 18.70 18.83
CA SER A 337 -3.65 17.53 18.95
C SER A 337 -3.45 16.74 20.23
N ARG A 338 -4.54 16.18 20.74
CA ARG A 338 -4.55 15.16 21.81
C ARG A 338 -5.35 13.96 21.34
N MET A 339 -4.70 12.80 21.20
CA MET A 339 -5.35 11.58 20.69
C MET A 339 -6.17 10.81 21.74
N MET A 340 -6.27 11.35 22.97
CA MET A 340 -7.14 10.91 24.08
C MET A 340 -7.02 9.42 24.47
N GLY A 341 -7.50 8.47 23.68
CA GLY A 341 -7.26 7.05 23.89
C GLY A 341 -7.54 6.20 22.66
N GLY A 342 -6.92 5.03 22.55
CA GLY A 342 -7.00 4.20 21.33
C GLY A 342 -5.57 3.82 20.95
N ASP A 343 -5.40 2.84 20.06
CA ASP A 343 -4.08 2.62 19.45
C ASP A 343 -4.04 3.47 18.18
N ASP A 344 -3.52 4.69 18.29
CA ASP A 344 -3.69 5.72 17.26
C ASP A 344 -2.55 5.73 16.23
N TYR A 345 -2.83 6.22 15.01
CA TYR A 345 -1.83 6.46 13.98
C TYR A 345 -1.79 7.94 13.60
N LEU A 346 -0.59 8.53 13.60
CA LEU A 346 -0.35 9.88 13.12
C LEU A 346 0.83 9.95 12.16
N GLU A 347 0.63 10.59 11.02
CA GLU A 347 1.70 11.06 10.13
C GLU A 347 1.70 12.59 10.04
N VAL A 348 2.88 13.18 10.23
CA VAL A 348 3.13 14.62 10.08
C VAL A 348 4.12 14.89 8.96
N ILE A 349 3.77 15.81 8.06
CA ILE A 349 4.56 16.13 6.86
C ILE A 349 5.12 17.56 6.87
N GLY A 350 4.81 18.38 7.87
CA GLY A 350 5.30 19.77 7.94
C GLY A 350 4.75 20.60 9.10
N GLY A 351 5.11 21.88 9.13
CA GLY A 351 4.57 22.89 10.05
C GLY A 351 5.12 22.83 11.49
N ASN A 352 4.49 23.62 12.39
CA ASN A 352 4.83 23.66 13.81
C ASN A 352 3.78 22.92 14.65
N ASN A 353 4.18 21.80 15.23
CA ASN A 353 3.25 20.81 15.76
C ASN A 353 3.38 20.60 17.28
N TYR A 354 2.24 20.33 17.92
CA TYR A 354 2.19 19.72 19.24
C TYR A 354 1.23 18.54 19.20
N VAL A 355 1.70 17.37 19.64
CA VAL A 355 0.90 16.15 19.65
C VAL A 355 1.09 15.43 20.97
N HIS A 356 -0.01 14.90 21.51
CA HIS A 356 0.02 13.99 22.66
C HIS A 356 -0.89 12.79 22.38
N GLY A 357 -0.33 11.58 22.30
CA GLY A 357 -1.07 10.33 22.09
C GLY A 357 -2.04 10.02 23.23
N ASN A 358 -1.57 10.20 24.48
CA ASN A 358 -2.29 10.01 25.74
C ASN A 358 -2.34 8.55 26.21
N ARG A 359 -3.24 7.74 25.69
CA ARG A 359 -3.49 6.37 26.17
C ARG A 359 -3.59 5.45 24.98
N GLY A 360 -3.15 4.21 25.17
CA GLY A 360 -3.10 3.22 24.09
C GLY A 360 -1.75 3.30 23.38
N LYS A 361 -1.54 2.40 22.42
CA LYS A 361 -0.26 2.18 21.76
C LYS A 361 -0.24 2.95 20.45
N ASP A 362 0.36 4.12 20.49
CA ASP A 362 0.29 5.07 19.40
C ASP A 362 1.47 4.91 18.45
N THR A 363 1.24 5.04 17.14
CA THR A 363 2.28 5.10 16.12
C THR A 363 2.35 6.50 15.53
N ILE A 364 3.50 7.17 15.71
CA ILE A 364 3.73 8.55 15.28
C ILE A 364 4.90 8.58 14.27
N VAL A 365 4.59 8.98 13.04
CA VAL A 365 5.51 9.07 11.91
C VAL A 365 5.77 10.54 11.56
N LEU A 366 7.03 10.95 11.58
CA LEU A 366 7.46 12.31 11.30
C LEU A 366 8.28 12.38 10.00
N ARG A 367 7.70 13.00 8.98
CA ARG A 367 8.29 13.22 7.65
C ARG A 367 8.57 14.70 7.35
N GLY A 368 8.42 15.58 8.33
CA GLY A 368 8.67 17.00 8.14
C GLY A 368 8.24 17.85 9.34
N GLY A 369 8.60 19.14 9.28
CA GLY A 369 8.22 20.15 10.26
C GLY A 369 9.00 20.08 11.56
N ILE A 370 8.62 20.94 12.51
CA ILE A 370 9.19 21.05 13.86
C ILE A 370 8.08 20.84 14.88
N GLY A 371 8.40 20.26 16.04
CA GLY A 371 7.37 20.17 17.08
C GLY A 371 7.75 19.44 18.35
N LYS A 372 6.71 19.21 19.15
CA LYS A 372 6.76 18.38 20.35
C LYS A 372 5.75 17.25 20.22
N TYR A 373 6.25 16.02 20.27
CA TYR A 373 5.46 14.81 20.11
C TYR A 373 5.59 13.96 21.37
N LEU A 374 4.46 13.68 22.01
CA LEU A 374 4.37 12.90 23.24
C LEU A 374 3.58 11.62 22.98
N GLY A 375 4.11 10.47 23.38
CA GLY A 375 3.46 9.17 23.26
C GLY A 375 2.34 9.04 24.30
N GLY A 376 2.70 8.76 25.54
CA GLY A 376 1.79 8.89 26.67
C GLY A 376 1.91 7.76 27.68
N LYS A 377 0.95 6.83 27.68
CA LYS A 377 0.88 5.73 28.66
C LYS A 377 1.09 4.35 28.03
N GLY A 378 0.78 4.17 26.75
CA GLY A 378 0.94 2.87 26.11
C GLY A 378 2.34 2.69 25.54
N SER A 379 2.57 1.53 24.94
CA SER A 379 3.84 1.21 24.29
C SER A 379 3.82 1.80 22.89
N ASP A 380 4.44 2.95 22.74
CA ASP A 380 4.31 3.81 21.57
C ASP A 380 5.48 3.60 20.60
N VAL A 381 5.24 3.90 19.33
CA VAL A 381 6.21 3.78 18.25
C VAL A 381 6.44 5.13 17.59
N PHE A 382 7.69 5.58 17.58
CA PHE A 382 8.11 6.78 16.86
C PHE A 382 9.00 6.43 15.67
N ILE A 383 8.65 6.94 14.49
CA ILE A 383 9.44 6.84 13.27
C ILE A 383 9.79 8.25 12.80
N VAL A 384 11.05 8.66 12.93
CA VAL A 384 11.48 10.05 12.74
C VAL A 384 12.46 10.17 11.58
N ILE A 385 11.98 10.61 10.41
CA ILE A 385 12.72 10.55 9.15
C ILE A 385 13.29 11.92 8.77
N GLU A 386 12.44 12.93 8.58
CA GLU A 386 12.80 14.22 7.93
C GLU A 386 12.34 15.46 8.74
N THR A 387 12.28 15.36 10.07
CA THR A 387 11.89 16.50 10.92
C THR A 387 13.02 17.51 11.10
N GLU A 388 12.67 18.75 11.46
CA GLU A 388 13.62 19.85 11.66
C GLU A 388 14.33 19.77 13.02
N ALA A 389 15.54 20.34 13.07
CA ALA A 389 16.33 20.45 14.28
C ALA A 389 15.58 21.24 15.38
N GLY A 390 15.69 20.77 16.63
CA GLY A 390 14.93 21.30 17.77
C GLY A 390 13.62 20.56 18.05
N THR A 391 13.23 19.60 17.21
CA THR A 391 12.10 18.70 17.49
C THR A 391 12.34 17.87 18.76
N LEU A 392 11.30 17.74 19.58
CA LEU A 392 11.31 16.97 20.82
C LEU A 392 10.36 15.78 20.72
N ILE A 393 10.92 14.58 20.89
CA ILE A 393 10.20 13.32 21.05
C ILE A 393 10.22 12.91 22.52
N ARG A 394 9.05 12.54 23.05
CA ARG A 394 8.92 12.02 24.40
C ARG A 394 7.93 10.85 24.44
N ALA A 395 8.38 9.61 24.50
CA ALA A 395 7.46 8.46 24.51
C ALA A 395 6.72 8.30 25.87
N ASP A 396 7.31 8.85 26.93
CA ASP A 396 6.75 9.05 28.28
C ASP A 396 6.62 7.77 29.14
N ARG A 397 5.65 6.89 28.89
CA ARG A 397 5.49 5.65 29.67
C ARG A 397 5.03 4.56 28.73
N GLY A 398 5.57 3.37 28.90
CA GLY A 398 5.34 2.27 27.99
C GLY A 398 6.67 1.55 27.80
N ALA A 399 6.68 0.42 27.11
CA ALA A 399 7.92 -0.10 26.53
C ALA A 399 7.94 0.39 25.08
N ASP A 400 8.61 1.51 24.86
CA ASP A 400 8.46 2.31 23.65
C ASP A 400 9.55 1.98 22.63
N ILE A 401 9.25 2.21 21.36
CA ILE A 401 10.22 2.03 20.26
C ILE A 401 10.42 3.36 19.57
N ILE A 402 11.66 3.82 19.50
CA ILE A 402 12.03 5.05 18.79
C ILE A 402 13.04 4.70 17.71
N THR A 403 12.71 4.99 16.46
CA THR A 403 13.64 4.93 15.32
C THR A 403 13.77 6.29 14.67
N GLY A 404 14.98 6.71 14.33
CA GLY A 404 15.14 8.00 13.66
C GLY A 404 16.50 8.30 13.04
N SER A 405 16.49 9.17 12.04
CA SER A 405 17.69 9.58 11.30
C SER A 405 17.85 11.10 11.19
N ALA A 406 16.91 11.88 11.73
CA ALA A 406 16.86 13.33 11.57
C ALA A 406 17.86 14.06 12.49
N SER A 407 18.57 15.04 11.92
CA SER A 407 19.59 15.80 12.65
C SER A 407 19.00 16.79 13.65
N GLY A 408 19.66 16.95 14.80
CA GLY A 408 19.29 17.95 15.80
C GLY A 408 18.01 17.65 16.59
N VAL A 409 17.52 16.41 16.55
CA VAL A 409 16.35 15.97 17.33
C VAL A 409 16.75 15.58 18.75
N ILE A 410 15.82 15.81 19.69
CA ILE A 410 15.92 15.41 21.10
C ILE A 410 14.98 14.23 21.33
N TYR A 411 15.53 13.06 21.64
CA TYR A 411 14.80 11.83 21.91
C TYR A 411 14.77 11.52 23.40
N ARG A 412 13.58 11.26 23.95
CA ARG A 412 13.40 10.83 25.35
C ARG A 412 12.42 9.67 25.38
N SER A 413 12.85 8.48 25.77
CA SER A 413 11.96 7.30 25.74
C SER A 413 11.03 7.30 26.95
N GLY A 414 11.50 7.23 28.20
CA GLY A 414 10.64 7.58 29.33
C GLY A 414 10.80 6.73 30.58
N LYS A 415 9.85 5.84 30.87
CA LYS A 415 9.80 5.11 32.15
C LYS A 415 9.82 3.60 32.04
N GLY A 416 9.56 3.04 30.87
CA GLY A 416 9.61 1.59 30.71
C GLY A 416 10.90 1.17 30.06
N ASN A 417 10.94 -0.08 29.60
CA ASN A 417 12.13 -0.64 28.99
C ASN A 417 12.03 -0.38 27.49
N ASP A 418 12.75 0.62 27.03
CA ASP A 418 12.57 1.16 25.70
C ASP A 418 13.66 0.67 24.74
N VAL A 419 13.36 0.73 23.45
CA VAL A 419 14.31 0.41 22.37
C VAL A 419 14.51 1.64 21.50
N ILE A 420 15.74 2.14 21.45
CA ILE A 420 16.06 3.39 20.78
C ILE A 420 17.12 3.14 19.71
N SER A 421 16.74 3.34 18.45
CA SER A 421 17.56 3.14 17.25
C SER A 421 17.64 4.44 16.46
N VAL A 422 18.53 5.34 16.85
CA VAL A 422 18.69 6.63 16.16
C VAL A 422 20.12 6.82 15.67
N SER A 423 20.29 7.39 14.47
CA SER A 423 21.63 7.60 13.89
C SER A 423 22.29 8.89 14.36
N GLN A 424 21.50 9.86 14.83
CA GLN A 424 21.99 11.15 15.32
C GLN A 424 20.99 11.81 16.27
N GLY A 425 21.44 12.85 16.97
CA GLY A 425 20.65 13.61 17.93
C GLY A 425 21.00 13.25 19.38
N LYS A 426 20.33 13.92 20.32
CA LYS A 426 20.54 13.70 21.75
C LYS A 426 19.49 12.76 22.30
N VAL A 427 19.94 11.75 23.04
CA VAL A 427 19.11 10.61 23.43
C VAL A 427 19.13 10.44 24.94
N TRP A 428 17.96 10.28 25.53
CA TRP A 428 17.79 9.86 26.92
C TRP A 428 16.89 8.63 27.00
N GLY A 429 17.36 7.57 27.64
CA GLY A 429 16.53 6.45 28.06
C GLY A 429 15.61 6.83 29.24
N ASN A 430 16.17 7.64 30.15
CA ASN A 430 15.60 8.10 31.42
C ASN A 430 15.47 7.00 32.49
N ARG A 431 14.43 6.17 32.48
CA ARG A 431 14.25 5.12 33.51
C ARG A 431 13.79 3.85 32.85
N GLY A 432 14.23 2.72 33.38
CA GLY A 432 13.92 1.43 32.83
C GLY A 432 15.17 0.83 32.22
N LYS A 433 15.08 -0.43 31.82
CA LYS A 433 16.19 -1.16 31.21
C LYS A 433 16.16 -0.90 29.72
N ASP A 434 16.84 0.15 29.28
CA ASP A 434 16.76 0.61 27.91
C ASP A 434 17.80 -0.09 27.02
N VAL A 435 17.47 -0.23 25.74
CA VAL A 435 18.37 -0.76 24.71
C VAL A 435 18.68 0.34 23.72
N PHE A 436 19.93 0.79 23.68
CA PHE A 436 20.44 1.72 22.69
C PHE A 436 21.05 0.92 21.53
N ARG A 437 20.48 1.05 20.34
CA ARG A 437 20.93 0.36 19.13
C ARG A 437 21.83 1.26 18.30
N GLY A 438 23.04 0.78 18.03
CA GLY A 438 23.93 1.43 17.09
C GLY A 438 23.43 1.26 15.66
N VAL A 439 23.05 2.37 15.02
CA VAL A 439 22.58 2.39 13.63
C VAL A 439 23.43 3.36 12.79
N PRO A 440 23.89 2.98 11.59
CA PRO A 440 24.64 3.88 10.72
C PRO A 440 23.77 5.03 10.22
N GLY A 441 24.39 6.18 9.94
CA GLY A 441 23.74 7.31 9.30
C GLY A 441 24.62 8.55 9.28
N GLU A 442 24.04 9.69 8.94
CA GLU A 442 24.73 10.96 9.08
C GLU A 442 24.85 11.32 10.56
N GLY A 443 26.08 11.55 11.04
CA GLY A 443 26.36 11.87 12.44
C GLY A 443 26.40 10.63 13.35
N TYR A 444 26.23 10.85 14.65
CA TYR A 444 26.17 9.80 15.66
C TYR A 444 25.16 10.15 16.75
N ALA A 445 24.60 9.15 17.41
CA ALA A 445 23.71 9.34 18.55
C ALA A 445 24.49 9.71 19.81
N GLU A 446 24.10 10.78 20.49
CA GLU A 446 24.65 11.14 21.80
C GLU A 446 23.75 10.61 22.92
N ILE A 447 24.12 9.49 23.54
CA ILE A 447 23.40 8.90 24.68
C ILE A 447 23.81 9.62 25.96
N GLN A 448 22.85 10.29 26.59
CA GLN A 448 23.11 11.27 27.65
C GLN A 448 23.02 10.70 29.06
N ASP A 449 22.36 9.55 29.24
CA ASP A 449 22.04 8.98 30.55
C ASP A 449 22.13 7.45 30.61
N TYR A 450 23.09 6.86 29.89
CA TYR A 450 23.37 5.43 29.98
C TYR A 450 23.67 5.00 31.42
N THR A 451 22.85 4.09 31.95
CA THR A 451 22.92 3.62 33.33
C THR A 451 23.59 2.24 33.41
N ILE A 452 24.78 2.22 34.01
CA ILE A 452 25.61 1.01 34.16
C ILE A 452 24.86 -0.09 34.93
N GLY A 453 24.77 -1.28 34.32
CA GLY A 453 24.11 -2.44 34.91
C GLY A 453 22.58 -2.43 34.80
N GLU A 454 21.99 -1.39 34.22
CA GLU A 454 20.56 -1.28 33.90
C GLU A 454 20.34 -1.33 32.39
N ASP A 455 21.07 -0.49 31.64
CA ASP A 455 20.91 -0.30 30.20
C ASP A 455 21.85 -1.17 29.37
N TYR A 456 21.47 -1.39 28.11
CA TYR A 456 22.19 -2.23 27.16
C TYR A 456 22.50 -1.48 25.88
N VAL A 457 23.58 -1.90 25.24
CA VAL A 457 23.96 -1.47 23.90
C VAL A 457 23.88 -2.67 22.95
N GLU A 458 23.14 -2.52 21.87
CA GLU A 458 23.04 -3.53 20.80
C GLU A 458 23.70 -2.97 19.53
N ILE A 459 24.76 -3.62 19.06
CA ILE A 459 25.50 -3.21 17.86
C ILE A 459 25.64 -4.42 16.96
N ALA A 460 25.00 -4.37 15.77
CA ALA A 460 25.00 -5.45 14.80
C ALA A 460 26.08 -5.30 13.71
N MET A 461 27.14 -4.52 13.99
CA MET A 461 28.24 -4.25 13.05
C MET A 461 29.60 -4.30 13.75
N ASP A 462 30.65 -4.59 12.99
CA ASP A 462 32.02 -4.59 13.48
C ASP A 462 32.54 -3.16 13.65
N GLY A 463 33.40 -2.96 14.64
CA GLY A 463 33.98 -1.66 14.96
C GLY A 463 34.77 -1.64 16.27
N VAL A 464 35.14 -0.44 16.69
CA VAL A 464 35.97 -0.19 17.87
C VAL A 464 35.38 0.88 18.77
N TRP A 465 35.48 0.65 20.08
CA TRP A 465 35.22 1.67 21.09
C TRP A 465 36.49 2.46 21.38
N SER A 466 36.38 3.78 21.45
CA SER A 466 37.49 4.68 21.80
C SER A 466 37.06 5.73 22.81
N ASN A 467 37.99 6.14 23.66
CA ASN A 467 37.76 7.20 24.63
C ASN A 467 37.98 8.56 23.98
N ILE A 468 37.04 9.47 24.19
CA ILE A 468 37.14 10.89 23.86
C ILE A 468 36.88 11.72 25.12
N GLU A 469 37.10 13.03 25.05
CA GLU A 469 36.96 13.94 26.21
C GLU A 469 35.57 13.83 26.88
N SER A 470 34.52 13.63 26.09
CA SER A 470 33.12 13.61 26.54
C SER A 470 32.59 12.22 26.90
N GLY A 471 33.31 11.14 26.60
CA GLY A 471 32.84 9.78 26.87
C GLY A 471 33.42 8.71 25.96
N LEU A 472 32.67 7.62 25.78
CA LEU A 472 33.08 6.46 25.00
C LEU A 472 32.33 6.45 23.66
N ILE A 473 33.06 6.50 22.55
CA ILE A 473 32.47 6.52 21.21
C ILE A 473 32.72 5.19 20.47
N PHE A 474 31.68 4.65 19.86
CA PHE A 474 31.79 3.52 18.93
C PHE A 474 31.96 4.03 17.50
N THR A 475 32.97 3.50 16.82
CA THR A 475 33.24 3.78 15.41
C THR A 475 33.24 2.45 14.66
N GLY A 476 32.37 2.33 13.65
CA GLY A 476 32.30 1.15 12.80
C GLY A 476 33.56 0.99 11.94
N ASP A 477 33.79 -0.21 11.41
CA ASP A 477 34.93 -0.50 10.54
C ASP A 477 34.97 0.34 9.24
N SER A 478 33.83 0.91 8.84
CA SER A 478 33.75 1.91 7.76
C SER A 478 34.40 3.25 8.11
N GLY A 479 34.68 3.50 9.38
CA GLY A 479 35.09 4.79 9.93
C GLY A 479 33.94 5.68 10.41
N ASP A 480 32.69 5.23 10.26
CA ASP A 480 31.53 5.99 10.71
C ASP A 480 31.41 5.98 12.23
N GLN A 481 31.21 7.15 12.80
CA GLN A 481 30.86 7.29 14.22
C GLN A 481 29.38 6.93 14.37
N ILE A 482 29.05 6.03 15.31
CA ILE A 482 27.69 5.50 15.43
C ILE A 482 27.01 6.02 16.69
N MET A 483 27.72 5.95 17.83
CA MET A 483 27.14 6.24 19.13
C MET A 483 28.21 6.74 20.09
N LEU A 484 27.89 7.81 20.83
CA LEU A 484 28.64 8.32 21.96
C LEU A 484 27.87 8.05 23.25
N LEU A 485 28.47 7.32 24.18
CA LEU A 485 28.00 7.19 25.56
C LEU A 485 28.63 8.28 26.42
N VAL A 486 27.87 9.34 26.69
CA VAL A 486 28.38 10.51 27.42
C VAL A 486 28.69 10.14 28.87
N GLY A 487 29.88 10.52 29.34
CA GLY A 487 30.33 10.30 30.72
C GLY A 487 30.80 8.87 31.03
N ILE A 488 30.69 7.93 30.09
CA ILE A 488 31.26 6.58 30.20
C ILE A 488 32.71 6.62 29.69
N SER A 489 33.65 6.03 30.43
CA SER A 489 35.10 6.10 30.09
C SER A 489 35.81 4.75 30.11
N ASP A 490 35.11 3.68 30.51
CA ASP A 490 35.63 2.32 30.47
C ASP A 490 34.62 1.41 29.77
N ILE A 491 35.05 0.75 28.70
CA ILE A 491 34.23 -0.21 27.95
C ILE A 491 33.65 -1.32 28.82
N LYS A 492 34.31 -1.68 29.93
CA LYS A 492 33.80 -2.67 30.89
C LYS A 492 32.52 -2.23 31.60
N GLN A 493 32.17 -0.95 31.55
CA GLN A 493 30.92 -0.39 32.07
C GLN A 493 29.76 -0.57 31.10
N VAL A 494 30.03 -0.89 29.83
CA VAL A 494 29.01 -1.09 28.79
C VAL A 494 28.57 -2.55 28.79
N THR A 495 27.28 -2.77 28.94
CA THR A 495 26.67 -4.10 28.79
C THR A 495 26.12 -4.22 27.38
N THR A 496 26.52 -5.27 26.67
CA THR A 496 26.02 -5.58 25.31
C THR A 496 25.08 -6.78 25.33
N VAL A 497 24.14 -6.82 24.37
CA VAL A 497 23.14 -7.90 24.22
C VAL A 497 23.22 -8.60 22.88
#